data_AF-G4QCT7-F1
#
_entry.id   AF-G4QCT7-F1
#
_cell.length_a   1.000
_cell.length_b   1.000
_cell.length_c   1.000
_cell.angle_alpha   90.00
_cell.angle_beta   90.00
_cell.angle_gamma   90.00
#
_symmetry.space_group_name_H-M   'P 1'
#
loop_
_entity.id
_entity.type
_entity.pdbx_description
1 polymer ?
#
loop_
_entity_poly.entity_id
_entity_poly.type
_entity_poly.pdbx_seq_one_letter_code
_entity_poly.pdbx_strand_id
1 'polypeptide(L)'
;MKLQGFDVNEGNSVYDLVFGYGLVRNVTDDGFEVRFNDTRSITYNSEGLGQFKNPTLFWHNPIVLIPAKEDKTWSLQSAVAKGVSELIAKAGGKDVR
;
A
#
# COMPACT_ATOMS: atom_id res chain seq x y z
N MET A 1 0.99 15.74 -4.60
CA MET A 1 1.22 14.30 -4.88
C MET A 1 0.17 13.45 -4.17
N LYS A 2 -0.27 12.32 -4.75
CA LYS A 2 -1.28 11.42 -4.15
C LYS A 2 -0.85 9.96 -4.22
N LEU A 3 -1.20 9.15 -3.21
CA LEU A 3 -1.09 7.70 -3.22
C LEU A 3 -2.49 7.12 -3.00
N GLN A 4 -2.98 6.31 -3.93
CA GLN A 4 -4.30 5.67 -3.83
C GLN A 4 -5.46 6.68 -3.62
N GLY A 5 -5.31 7.88 -4.20
CA GLY A 5 -6.30 8.96 -4.13
C GLY A 5 -6.14 9.92 -2.94
N PHE A 6 -5.27 9.60 -1.97
CA PHE A 6 -5.02 10.41 -0.77
C PHE A 6 -3.74 11.23 -0.89
N ASP A 7 -3.72 12.42 -0.31
CA ASP A 7 -2.55 13.32 -0.36
C ASP A 7 -1.36 12.72 0.38
N VAL A 8 -0.17 12.83 -0.23
CA VAL A 8 1.08 12.40 0.37
C VAL A 8 1.80 13.59 0.97
N ASN A 9 2.08 13.52 2.27
CA ASN A 9 2.80 14.55 3.01
C ASN A 9 4.10 13.97 3.60
N GLU A 10 5.11 14.82 3.76
CA GLU A 10 6.33 14.46 4.50
C GLU A 10 6.00 13.99 5.92
N GLY A 11 6.73 12.98 6.38
CA GLY A 11 6.49 12.34 7.68
C GLY A 11 5.35 11.32 7.68
N ASN A 12 4.58 11.16 6.61
CA ASN A 12 3.62 10.07 6.51
C ASN A 12 4.34 8.71 6.54
N SER A 13 3.74 7.76 7.26
CA SER A 13 4.19 6.38 7.25
C SER A 13 3.48 5.61 6.15
N VAL A 14 4.24 4.77 5.46
CA VAL A 14 3.80 3.90 4.37
C VAL A 14 4.43 2.52 4.55
N TYR A 15 3.89 1.53 3.87
CA TYR A 15 4.37 0.16 3.87
C TYR A 15 4.66 -0.31 2.46
N ASP A 16 5.89 -0.73 2.21
CA ASP A 16 6.29 -1.39 0.97
C ASP A 16 6.33 -2.92 1.17
N LEU A 17 5.77 -3.67 0.23
CA LEU A 17 5.73 -5.14 0.30
C LEU A 17 7.11 -5.81 0.38
N VAL A 18 8.16 -5.16 -0.11
CA VAL A 18 9.53 -5.68 -0.14
C VAL A 18 10.36 -5.09 1.00
N PHE A 19 10.16 -3.83 1.35
CA PHE A 19 11.01 -3.11 2.31
C PHE A 19 10.38 -2.87 3.68
N GLY A 20 9.10 -3.17 3.85
CA GLY A 20 8.37 -2.94 5.09
C GLY A 20 8.02 -1.47 5.30
N TYR A 21 7.97 -1.04 6.56
CA TYR A 21 7.59 0.33 6.89
C TYR A 21 8.65 1.35 6.49
N GLY A 22 8.19 2.46 5.91
CA GLY A 22 8.99 3.61 5.55
C GLY A 22 8.32 4.91 5.95
N LEU A 23 9.09 6.00 5.85
CA LEU A 23 8.63 7.36 6.07
C LEU A 23 8.87 8.20 4.82
N VAL A 24 7.85 8.95 4.41
CA VAL A 24 7.98 9.95 3.35
C VAL A 24 8.92 11.05 3.84
N ARG A 25 9.95 11.37 3.04
CA ARG A 25 10.97 12.37 3.38
C ARG A 25 10.96 13.59 2.49
N ASN A 26 10.52 13.45 1.25
CA ASN A 26 10.46 14.54 0.29
C ASN A 26 9.30 14.27 -0.66
N VAL A 27 8.55 15.32 -1.00
CA VAL A 27 7.43 15.25 -1.93
C VAL A 27 7.65 16.26 -3.05
N THR A 28 7.66 15.79 -4.29
CA THR A 28 7.77 16.62 -5.50
C THR A 28 6.52 16.46 -6.36
N ASP A 29 6.45 17.22 -7.45
CA ASP A 29 5.36 17.09 -8.42
C ASP A 29 5.39 15.76 -9.18
N ASP A 30 6.59 15.18 -9.36
CA ASP A 30 6.82 13.95 -10.13
C ASP A 30 6.79 12.67 -9.29
N GLY A 31 6.95 12.78 -7.97
CA GLY A 31 6.93 11.63 -7.07
C GLY A 31 7.17 12.01 -5.61
N PHE A 32 7.47 11.01 -4.79
CA PHE A 32 7.84 11.22 -3.40
C PHE A 32 8.85 10.17 -2.94
N GLU A 33 9.82 10.62 -2.16
CA GLU A 33 10.87 9.77 -1.61
C GLU A 33 10.41 9.17 -0.29
N VAL A 34 10.53 7.84 -0.19
CA VAL A 34 10.29 7.08 1.03
C VAL A 34 11.61 6.51 1.51
N ARG A 35 11.93 6.77 2.77
CA ARG A 35 13.07 6.17 3.45
C ARG A 35 12.62 4.94 4.25
N PHE A 36 13.22 3.81 3.92
CA PHE A 36 13.06 2.52 4.59
C PHE A 36 14.33 2.21 5.39
N ASN A 37 14.15 1.92 6.68
CA ASN A 37 15.25 1.78 7.61
C ASN A 37 16.20 3.01 7.58
N ASP A 38 17.36 2.92 8.23
CA ASP A 38 18.27 4.07 8.30
C ASP A 38 19.11 4.31 7.04
N THR A 39 18.99 3.50 5.98
CA THR A 39 19.95 3.54 4.86
C THR A 39 19.36 3.49 3.46
N ARG A 40 18.08 3.15 3.27
CA ARG A 40 17.50 2.97 1.93
C ARG A 40 16.44 4.02 1.65
N SER A 41 16.54 4.68 0.51
CA SER A 41 15.50 5.57 -0.02
C SER A 41 15.06 5.11 -1.39
N ILE A 42 13.76 5.23 -1.68
CA ILE A 42 13.18 4.95 -3.00
C ILE A 42 12.15 6.02 -3.31
N THR A 43 12.17 6.51 -4.55
CA THR A 43 11.16 7.42 -5.07
C THR A 43 10.01 6.63 -5.66
N TYR A 44 8.78 6.97 -5.26
CA TYR A 44 7.55 6.40 -5.78
C TYR A 44 6.75 7.45 -6.53
N ASN A 45 5.99 7.01 -7.54
CA ASN A 45 4.97 7.83 -8.19
C ASN A 45 3.61 7.69 -7.49
N SER A 46 2.58 8.33 -8.04
CA SER A 46 1.23 8.32 -7.48
C SER A 46 0.53 6.95 -7.48
N GLU A 47 0.99 6.04 -8.33
CA GLU A 47 0.51 4.67 -8.41
C GLU A 47 1.19 3.75 -7.38
N GLY A 48 2.14 4.28 -6.58
CA GLY A 48 2.93 3.48 -5.66
C GLY A 48 3.96 2.60 -6.37
N LEU A 49 4.37 3.00 -7.58
CA LEU A 49 5.46 2.37 -8.33
C LEU A 49 6.78 3.05 -7.97
N GLY A 50 7.68 2.28 -7.38
CA GLY A 50 9.09 2.65 -7.25
C GLY A 50 9.90 2.07 -8.40
N GLN A 51 10.93 1.28 -8.08
CA GLN A 51 11.72 0.52 -9.07
C GLN A 51 11.04 -0.77 -9.59
N PHE A 52 9.78 -1.02 -9.22
CA PHE A 52 9.07 -2.27 -9.52
C PHE A 52 8.07 -2.11 -10.65
N LYS A 53 7.70 -3.22 -11.31
CA LYS A 53 6.71 -3.25 -12.39
C LYS A 53 5.25 -3.19 -11.90
N ASN A 54 5.01 -3.46 -10.62
CA ASN A 54 3.69 -3.48 -9.99
C ASN A 54 3.71 -2.59 -8.74
N PRO A 55 2.58 -1.99 -8.34
CA PRO A 55 2.48 -1.23 -7.11
C PRO A 55 2.88 -2.08 -5.90
N THR A 56 3.86 -1.60 -5.13
CA THR A 56 4.30 -2.25 -3.89
C THR A 56 4.07 -1.40 -2.66
N LEU A 57 3.75 -0.12 -2.83
CA LEU A 57 3.59 0.83 -1.74
C LEU A 57 2.12 1.05 -1.38
N PHE A 58 1.83 0.95 -0.08
CA PHE A 58 0.50 1.09 0.50
C PHE A 58 0.58 1.98 1.75
N TRP A 59 -0.54 2.56 2.16
CA TRP A 59 -0.61 3.30 3.42
C TRP A 59 -0.36 2.41 4.65
N HIS A 60 -0.80 1.15 4.58
CA HIS A 60 -0.62 0.15 5.63
C HIS A 60 -0.27 -1.21 5.03
N ASN A 61 0.29 -2.10 5.85
CA ASN A 61 0.55 -3.48 5.41
C ASN A 61 -0.75 -4.15 4.94
N PRO A 62 -0.88 -4.47 3.64
CA PRO A 62 -2.10 -5.09 3.13
C PRO A 62 -2.20 -6.57 3.50
N ILE A 63 -1.10 -7.20 3.95
CA ILE A 63 -1.06 -8.58 4.42
C ILE A 63 -1.45 -8.61 5.90
N VAL A 64 -2.75 -8.68 6.13
CA VAL A 64 -3.36 -8.72 7.49
C VAL A 64 -3.33 -10.11 8.14
N LEU A 65 -3.10 -11.16 7.35
CA LEU A 65 -3.12 -12.56 7.78
C LEU A 65 -1.94 -13.30 7.17
N ILE A 66 -1.37 -14.23 7.92
CA ILE A 66 -0.33 -15.13 7.41
C ILE A 66 -0.97 -16.05 6.35
N PRO A 67 -0.46 -16.08 5.11
CA PRO A 67 -0.98 -16.98 4.08
C PRO A 67 -0.85 -18.43 4.52
N ALA A 68 -1.95 -19.20 4.42
CA ALA A 68 -1.91 -20.61 4.68
C ALA A 68 -1.05 -21.36 3.64
N LYS A 69 -0.33 -22.40 4.10
CA LYS A 69 0.49 -23.24 3.23
C LYS A 69 -0.37 -24.11 2.31
N GLU A 70 -1.49 -24.63 2.84
CA GLU A 70 -2.36 -25.55 2.12
C GLU A 70 -3.32 -24.81 1.19
N ASP A 71 -3.37 -25.21 -0.08
CA ASP A 71 -4.17 -24.56 -1.13
C ASP A 71 -5.65 -24.39 -0.77
N LYS A 72 -6.23 -25.38 -0.10
CA LYS A 72 -7.64 -25.34 0.33
C LYS A 72 -7.87 -24.18 1.32
N THR A 73 -6.98 -24.04 2.29
CA THR A 73 -7.05 -23.01 3.31
C THR A 73 -6.75 -21.64 2.71
N TRP A 74 -5.74 -21.56 1.82
CA TRP A 74 -5.42 -20.34 1.08
C TRP A 74 -6.60 -19.87 0.22
N SER A 75 -7.27 -20.79 -0.48
CA SER A 75 -8.43 -20.47 -1.32
C SER A 75 -9.58 -19.88 -0.49
N LEU A 76 -9.84 -20.44 0.70
CA LEU A 76 -10.83 -19.91 1.62
C LEU A 76 -10.44 -18.51 2.13
N GLN A 77 -9.20 -18.33 2.59
CA GLN A 77 -8.68 -17.04 3.05
C GLN A 77 -8.81 -15.96 1.96
N SER A 78 -8.42 -16.30 0.73
CA SER A 78 -8.50 -15.41 -0.43
C SER A 78 -9.93 -15.01 -0.76
N ALA A 79 -10.88 -15.96 -0.72
CA ALA A 79 -12.29 -15.69 -0.98
C ALA A 79 -12.90 -14.76 0.08
N VAL A 80 -12.59 -14.98 1.37
CA VAL A 80 -13.04 -14.12 2.47
C VAL A 80 -12.44 -12.73 2.34
N ALA A 81 -11.13 -12.62 2.10
CA ALA A 81 -10.46 -11.33 1.94
C ALA A 81 -11.04 -10.51 0.78
N LYS A 82 -11.30 -11.16 -0.36
CA LYS A 82 -11.95 -10.52 -1.51
C LYS A 82 -13.36 -10.04 -1.18
N GLY A 83 -14.18 -10.88 -0.55
CA GLY A 83 -15.54 -10.52 -0.15
C GLY A 83 -15.59 -9.33 0.81
N VAL A 84 -14.71 -9.31 1.81
CA VAL A 84 -14.59 -8.18 2.76
C VAL A 84 -14.15 -6.90 2.05
N SER A 85 -13.16 -6.99 1.15
CA SER A 85 -12.70 -5.83 0.38
C SER A 85 -13.81 -5.21 -0.48
N GLU A 86 -14.61 -6.04 -1.17
CA GLU A 86 -15.75 -5.58 -1.96
C GLU A 86 -16.84 -4.92 -1.10
N LEU A 87 -17.10 -5.44 0.11
CA LEU A 87 -18.05 -4.85 1.05
C LEU A 87 -17.55 -3.48 1.56
N ILE A 88 -16.27 -3.38 1.92
CA ILE A 88 -15.66 -2.12 2.37
C ILE A 88 -15.70 -1.08 1.25
N ALA A 89 -15.35 -1.46 0.02
CA ALA A 89 -15.43 -0.56 -1.13
C ALA A 89 -16.84 -0.02 -1.37
N LYS A 90 -17.86 -0.89 -1.25
CA LYS A 90 -19.28 -0.49 -1.34
C LYS A 90 -19.71 0.42 -0.19
N ALA A 91 -19.18 0.21 1.02
CA ALA A 91 -19.50 1.03 2.18
C ALA A 91 -18.82 2.41 2.12
N GLY A 92 -17.52 2.45 1.78
CA GLY A 92 -16.73 3.68 1.67
C GLY A 92 -17.06 4.54 0.43
N GLY A 93 -17.63 3.94 -0.62
CA GLY A 93 -18.10 4.67 -1.81
C GLY A 93 -19.35 5.53 -1.59
N LYS A 94 -19.96 5.53 -0.40
CA LYS A 94 -21.13 6.38 -0.07
C LYS A 94 -20.77 7.76 0.48
N ASP A 95 -19.54 7.99 0.93
CA ASP A 95 -19.14 9.22 1.62
C ASP A 95 -18.25 10.16 0.78
N VAL A 96 -18.16 9.94 -0.54
CA VAL A 96 -17.49 10.85 -1.48
C VAL A 96 -18.51 11.38 -2.48
N ARG A 97 -19.29 12.38 -2.06
CA ARG A 97 -20.02 13.31 -2.92
C ARG A 97 -19.90 14.72 -2.39
#